data_AF-A0A5D0UQ86-F1
#
_entry.id   AF-A0A5D0UQ86-F1
#
_cell.length_a   1.000
_cell.length_b   1.000
_cell.length_c   1.000
_cell.angle_alpha   90.00
_cell.angle_beta   90.00
_cell.angle_gamma   90.00
#
_symmetry.space_group_name_H-M   'P 1'
#
loop_
_entity.id
_entity.type
_entity.pdbx_description
1 polymer ?
#
loop_
_entity_poly.entity_id
_entity_poly.type
_entity_poly.pdbx_seq_one_letter_code
_entity_poly.pdbx_strand_id
1 'polypeptide(L)'
;MASDVDASETELSVPIDYVPGARGHGILTVGRDSDGADALAIWRLSPTGLAGGAWVVRFEEIQRDPEQLGRIVWMLQDRCLVDWTADTPTGILDQIAHLLPTDLVAALRHHILTIPDLLTEIIEHRASYAKAVERHRTVTKSKLAPLAWATEMPDPEVLMQRAGTQSAAASPVAAAALALTSVVATTAQLWQDTEQARYRRTYLRSLGEPQPLPPRWLARLRAAVGSAAVAPV
;
A
#
# COMPACT_ATOMS: atom_id res chain seq x y z
N MET A 1 18.48 -45.71 -12.48
CA MET A 1 17.11 -45.22 -12.26
C MET A 1 16.87 -45.16 -10.77
N ALA A 2 17.04 -43.98 -10.18
CA ALA A 2 16.64 -43.65 -8.82
C ALA A 2 16.65 -42.12 -8.68
N SER A 3 15.72 -41.62 -7.87
CA SER A 3 15.52 -40.22 -7.46
C SER A 3 14.67 -39.34 -8.38
N ASP A 4 13.37 -39.58 -8.30
CA ASP A 4 12.32 -38.61 -8.63
C ASP A 4 11.40 -38.50 -7.42
N VAL A 5 11.89 -37.85 -6.35
CA VAL A 5 11.11 -37.45 -5.17
C VAL A 5 11.77 -36.20 -4.58
N ASP A 6 11.52 -35.03 -5.17
CA ASP A 6 11.79 -33.74 -4.50
C ASP A 6 10.87 -32.62 -5.01
N ALA A 7 9.61 -32.97 -5.33
CA ALA A 7 8.66 -32.06 -5.98
C ALA A 7 7.38 -31.77 -5.16
N SER A 8 7.36 -32.07 -3.86
CA SER A 8 6.11 -32.00 -3.06
C SER A 8 6.17 -31.22 -1.75
N GLU A 9 7.13 -30.32 -1.53
CA GLU A 9 7.13 -29.43 -0.35
C GLU A 9 6.81 -27.96 -0.67
N THR A 10 6.50 -27.63 -1.93
CA THR A 10 6.10 -26.27 -2.35
C THR A 10 4.58 -26.14 -2.54
N GLU A 11 3.78 -26.87 -1.77
CA GLU A 11 2.32 -26.71 -1.75
C GLU A 11 1.91 -25.61 -0.76
N LEU A 12 1.52 -24.46 -1.33
CA LEU A 12 0.53 -23.53 -0.76
C LEU A 12 0.89 -22.84 0.56
N SER A 13 2.05 -22.18 0.64
CA SER A 13 2.14 -21.01 1.52
C SER A 13 1.31 -19.89 0.91
N VAL A 14 0.01 -19.83 1.20
CA VAL A 14 -0.78 -18.62 0.96
C VAL A 14 -0.05 -17.51 1.70
N PRO A 15 0.45 -16.46 1.04
CA PRO A 15 1.06 -15.34 1.72
C PRO A 15 0.03 -14.83 2.73
N ILE A 16 0.32 -14.98 4.02
CA ILE A 16 -0.58 -14.53 5.07
C ILE A 16 -0.50 -13.00 5.07
N ASP A 17 -1.34 -12.39 4.26
CA ASP A 17 -1.50 -10.95 4.09
C ASP A 17 -2.44 -10.36 5.16
N TYR A 18 -2.32 -10.93 6.37
CA TYR A 18 -3.11 -10.53 7.51
C TYR A 18 -2.26 -9.67 8.43
N VAL A 19 -2.68 -8.41 8.59
CA VAL A 19 -2.09 -7.49 9.55
C VAL A 19 -3.13 -7.15 10.61
N PRO A 20 -2.94 -7.58 11.89
CA PRO A 20 -3.92 -7.39 12.94
C PRO A 20 -4.35 -5.92 13.11
N GLY A 21 -5.67 -5.70 13.04
CA GLY A 21 -6.30 -4.39 13.21
C GLY A 21 -6.24 -3.47 11.98
N ALA A 22 -5.74 -3.93 10.83
CA ALA A 22 -5.69 -3.16 9.59
C ALA A 22 -6.52 -3.83 8.49
N ARG A 23 -7.33 -3.05 7.74
CA ARG A 23 -8.06 -3.58 6.57
C ARG A 23 -7.30 -3.43 5.26
N GLY A 24 -6.48 -2.39 5.13
CA GLY A 24 -5.64 -2.13 3.96
C GLY A 24 -5.97 -0.81 3.27
N HIS A 25 -5.88 -0.82 1.94
CA HIS A 25 -5.90 0.41 1.14
C HIS A 25 -7.04 0.44 0.13
N GLY A 26 -7.38 1.65 -0.29
CA GLY A 26 -8.16 1.94 -1.49
C GLY A 26 -7.33 2.75 -2.48
N ILE A 27 -7.54 2.52 -3.77
CA ILE A 27 -7.02 3.35 -4.84
C ILE A 27 -8.21 3.86 -5.64
N LEU A 28 -8.17 5.15 -5.99
CA LEU A 28 -9.10 5.79 -6.90
C LEU A 28 -8.29 6.39 -8.05
N THR A 29 -8.61 6.04 -9.29
CA THR A 29 -8.01 6.70 -10.47
C THR A 29 -9.09 7.08 -11.47
N VAL A 30 -8.93 8.26 -12.08
CA VAL A 30 -9.80 8.73 -13.15
C VAL A 30 -9.01 8.72 -14.45
N GLY A 31 -9.65 8.26 -15.53
CA GLY A 31 -9.01 8.17 -16.83
C GLY A 31 -9.96 7.62 -17.89
N ARG A 32 -9.37 7.22 -19.02
CA ARG A 32 -10.11 6.66 -20.16
C ARG A 32 -10.29 5.15 -19.99
N ASP A 33 -11.50 4.65 -20.27
CA ASP A 33 -11.77 3.22 -20.42
C ASP A 33 -11.31 2.71 -21.81
N SER A 34 -11.51 1.42 -22.11
CA SER A 34 -11.02 0.78 -23.34
C SER A 34 -11.59 1.37 -24.64
N ASP A 35 -12.76 2.01 -24.57
CA ASP A 35 -13.42 2.68 -25.70
C ASP A 35 -13.24 4.21 -25.70
N GLY A 36 -12.44 4.74 -24.76
CA GLY A 36 -12.19 6.17 -24.63
C GLY A 36 -13.22 6.94 -23.80
N ALA A 37 -14.24 6.27 -23.23
CA ALA A 37 -15.13 6.92 -22.28
C ALA A 37 -14.40 7.32 -21.00
N ASP A 38 -14.81 8.41 -20.36
CA ASP A 38 -14.29 8.77 -19.03
C ASP A 38 -14.83 7.81 -17.98
N ALA A 39 -13.93 7.27 -17.16
CA ALA A 39 -14.23 6.26 -16.15
C ALA A 39 -13.44 6.47 -14.86
N LEU A 40 -13.98 5.89 -13.79
CA LEU A 40 -13.39 5.82 -12.46
C LEU A 40 -13.02 4.36 -12.18
N ALA A 41 -11.75 4.11 -11.88
CA ALA A 41 -11.28 2.83 -11.36
C ALA A 41 -11.17 2.89 -9.83
N ILE A 42 -11.65 1.84 -9.17
CA ILE A 42 -11.69 1.68 -7.71
C ILE A 42 -11.06 0.34 -7.36
N TRP A 43 -9.94 0.36 -6.66
CA TRP A 43 -9.20 -0.83 -6.26
C TRP A 43 -9.20 -0.98 -4.75
N ARG A 44 -9.44 -2.20 -4.28
CA ARG A 44 -9.35 -2.57 -2.88
C ARG A 44 -8.10 -3.40 -2.67
N LEU A 45 -7.20 -2.92 -1.83
CA LEU A 45 -5.96 -3.62 -1.51
C LEU A 45 -5.92 -4.05 -0.04
N SER A 46 -5.18 -5.11 0.22
CA SER A 46 -4.79 -5.52 1.57
C SER A 46 -3.81 -4.54 2.23
N PRO A 47 -3.44 -4.76 3.51
CA PRO A 47 -2.40 -3.99 4.19
C PRO A 47 -1.02 -4.07 3.53
N THR A 48 -0.69 -5.13 2.79
CA THR A 48 0.60 -5.22 2.08
C THR A 48 0.51 -4.88 0.60
N GLY A 49 -0.65 -4.44 0.11
CA GLY A 49 -0.83 -3.95 -1.26
C GLY A 49 -1.30 -5.01 -2.26
N LEU A 50 -1.68 -6.21 -1.83
CA LEU A 50 -2.29 -7.21 -2.73
C LEU A 50 -3.71 -6.79 -3.10
N ALA A 51 -4.04 -6.89 -4.39
CA ALA A 51 -5.37 -6.59 -4.89
C ALA A 51 -6.38 -7.65 -4.41
N GLY A 52 -7.46 -7.19 -3.78
CA GLY A 52 -8.57 -8.03 -3.31
C GLY A 52 -9.93 -7.64 -3.91
N GLY A 53 -9.98 -6.65 -4.81
CA GLY A 53 -11.19 -6.21 -5.50
C GLY A 53 -10.90 -5.06 -6.45
N ALA A 54 -11.59 -5.02 -7.58
CA ALA A 54 -11.35 -4.07 -8.66
C ALA A 54 -12.65 -3.77 -9.40
N TRP A 55 -12.92 -2.50 -9.65
CA TRP A 55 -14.07 -2.02 -10.41
C TRP A 55 -13.65 -0.88 -11.32
N VAL A 56 -14.10 -0.90 -12.56
CA VAL A 56 -14.02 0.24 -13.48
C VAL A 56 -15.46 0.58 -13.82
N VAL A 57 -15.86 1.83 -13.55
CA VAL A 57 -17.24 2.31 -13.74
C VAL A 57 -17.19 3.58 -14.55
N ARG A 58 -17.98 3.66 -15.62
CA ARG A 58 -18.00 4.86 -16.48
C ARG A 58 -18.78 5.97 -15.79
N PHE A 59 -18.40 7.22 -16.00
CA PHE A 59 -19.17 8.34 -15.41
C PHE A 59 -20.60 8.42 -15.94
N GLU A 60 -20.82 8.01 -17.19
CA GLU A 60 -22.17 7.89 -17.76
C GLU A 60 -23.01 6.82 -17.05
N GLU A 61 -22.42 5.70 -16.66
CA GLU A 61 -23.08 4.64 -15.89
C GLU A 61 -23.36 5.10 -14.46
N ILE A 62 -22.40 5.79 -13.84
CA ILE A 62 -22.55 6.41 -12.51
C ILE A 62 -23.75 7.37 -12.49
N GLN A 63 -23.97 8.14 -13.55
CA GLN A 63 -25.13 9.04 -13.64
C GLN A 63 -26.46 8.29 -13.76
N ARG A 64 -26.45 7.10 -14.38
CA ARG A 64 -27.65 6.25 -14.54
C ARG A 64 -27.97 5.45 -13.28
N ASP A 65 -26.95 4.96 -12.59
CA ASP A 65 -27.06 4.16 -11.36
C ASP A 65 -26.05 4.66 -10.30
N PRO A 66 -26.37 5.77 -9.60
CA PRO A 66 -25.49 6.31 -8.56
C PRO A 66 -25.41 5.37 -7.35
N GLU A 67 -26.41 4.52 -7.12
CA GLU A 67 -26.40 3.56 -6.02
C GLU A 67 -25.32 2.48 -6.22
N GLN A 68 -25.06 2.08 -7.47
CA GLN A 68 -23.95 1.18 -7.78
C GLN A 68 -22.61 1.75 -7.34
N LEU A 69 -22.35 3.03 -7.64
CA LEU A 69 -21.12 3.69 -7.18
C LEU A 69 -21.06 3.71 -5.65
N GLY A 70 -22.16 4.08 -4.98
CA GLY A 70 -22.26 4.08 -3.52
C GLY A 70 -21.88 2.73 -2.91
N ARG A 71 -22.42 1.62 -3.44
CA ARG A 71 -22.09 0.26 -3.00
C ARG A 71 -20.61 -0.09 -3.21
N ILE A 72 -20.03 0.37 -4.33
CA ILE A 72 -18.61 0.11 -4.63
C ILE A 72 -17.69 0.88 -3.69
N VAL A 73 -17.93 2.18 -3.52
CA VAL A 73 -17.10 3.03 -2.65
C VAL A 73 -17.26 2.64 -1.18
N TRP A 74 -18.43 2.15 -0.76
CA TRP A 74 -18.65 1.61 0.59
C TRP A 74 -17.68 0.45 0.92
N MET A 75 -17.23 -0.33 -0.07
CA MET A 75 -16.21 -1.37 0.16
C MET A 75 -14.83 -0.82 0.55
N LEU A 76 -14.61 0.48 0.39
CA LEU A 76 -13.43 1.20 0.87
C LEU A 76 -13.57 1.73 2.30
N GLN A 77 -14.71 1.53 2.95
CA GLN A 77 -14.87 1.86 4.36
C GLN A 77 -13.76 1.20 5.20
N ASP A 78 -13.26 1.94 6.19
CA ASP A 78 -12.19 1.53 7.12
C ASP A 78 -10.82 1.30 6.44
N ARG A 79 -10.60 1.87 5.26
CA ARG A 79 -9.33 1.79 4.52
C ARG A 79 -8.71 3.16 4.34
N CYS A 80 -7.39 3.18 4.14
CA CYS A 80 -6.70 4.39 3.73
C CYS A 80 -6.70 4.51 2.20
N LEU A 81 -6.99 5.69 1.66
CA LEU A 81 -6.74 5.97 0.24
C LEU A 81 -5.24 6.20 0.03
N VAL A 82 -4.68 5.65 -1.05
CA VAL A 82 -3.25 5.80 -1.39
C VAL A 82 -3.08 6.36 -2.78
N ASP A 83 -2.21 7.36 -2.90
CA ASP A 83 -1.78 7.95 -4.17
C ASP A 83 -0.38 8.57 -4.02
N TRP A 84 0.16 9.18 -5.07
CA TRP A 84 1.40 9.95 -5.04
C TRP A 84 1.24 11.28 -4.30
N THR A 85 0.06 11.90 -4.37
CA THR A 85 -0.26 13.16 -3.69
C THR A 85 -1.62 13.05 -2.99
N ALA A 86 -1.85 13.85 -1.95
CA ALA A 86 -3.17 13.87 -1.29
C ALA A 86 -4.26 14.55 -2.14
N ASP A 87 -3.86 15.39 -3.09
CA ASP A 87 -4.77 16.17 -3.92
C ASP A 87 -5.53 15.29 -4.92
N THR A 88 -4.89 14.27 -5.50
CA THR A 88 -5.53 13.38 -6.48
C THR A 88 -6.75 12.67 -5.91
N PRO A 89 -6.67 11.88 -4.82
CA PRO A 89 -7.85 11.22 -4.26
C PRO A 89 -8.86 12.24 -3.71
N THR A 90 -8.41 13.40 -3.21
CA THR A 90 -9.33 14.46 -2.76
C THR A 90 -10.15 15.02 -3.91
N GLY A 91 -9.52 15.36 -5.05
CA GLY A 91 -10.19 15.88 -6.23
C GLY A 91 -11.13 14.84 -6.87
N ILE A 92 -10.75 13.56 -6.88
CA ILE A 92 -11.65 12.49 -7.32
C ILE A 92 -12.86 12.38 -6.39
N LEU A 93 -12.64 12.44 -5.06
CA LEU A 93 -13.73 12.44 -4.10
C LEU A 93 -14.64 13.66 -4.26
N ASP A 94 -14.11 14.86 -4.53
CA ASP A 94 -14.92 16.06 -4.83
C ASP A 94 -15.84 15.84 -6.04
N GLN A 95 -15.33 15.19 -7.09
CA GLN A 95 -16.10 14.92 -8.31
C GLN A 95 -17.32 14.01 -8.04
N ILE A 96 -17.20 13.05 -7.13
CA ILE A 96 -18.25 12.06 -6.84
C ILE A 96 -18.97 12.28 -5.50
N ALA A 97 -18.59 13.29 -4.71
CA ALA A 97 -19.09 13.50 -3.34
C ALA A 97 -20.62 13.65 -3.29
N HIS A 98 -21.23 14.29 -4.28
CA HIS A 98 -22.68 14.50 -4.37
C HIS A 98 -23.48 13.19 -4.55
N LEU A 99 -22.82 12.08 -4.86
CA LEU A 99 -23.41 10.76 -5.05
C LEU A 99 -23.18 9.82 -3.86
N LEU A 100 -22.43 10.27 -2.84
CA LEU A 100 -21.98 9.44 -1.74
C LEU A 100 -22.45 9.99 -0.39
N PRO A 101 -22.61 9.12 0.63
CA PRO A 101 -22.83 9.57 2.01
C PRO A 101 -21.70 10.51 2.48
N THR A 102 -22.06 11.64 3.09
CA THR A 102 -21.11 12.69 3.50
C THR A 102 -20.09 12.20 4.52
N ASP A 103 -20.51 11.33 5.44
CA ASP A 103 -19.69 10.68 6.45
C ASP A 103 -18.63 9.75 5.84
N LEU A 104 -19.01 8.96 4.82
CA LEU A 104 -18.07 8.11 4.08
C LEU A 104 -17.00 8.96 3.38
N VAL A 105 -17.40 10.03 2.69
CA VAL A 105 -16.46 10.94 2.00
C VAL A 105 -15.51 11.59 3.00
N ALA A 106 -16.03 12.09 4.13
CA ALA A 106 -15.22 12.69 5.19
C ALA A 106 -14.21 11.69 5.78
N ALA A 107 -14.64 10.45 6.04
CA ALA A 107 -13.77 9.39 6.54
C ALA A 107 -12.64 9.06 5.55
N LEU A 108 -12.95 8.89 4.27
CA LEU A 108 -11.95 8.60 3.24
C LEU A 108 -10.94 9.73 3.09
N ARG A 109 -11.37 11.00 3.12
CA ARG A 109 -10.47 12.18 3.08
C ARG A 109 -9.54 12.23 4.29
N HIS A 110 -10.05 11.89 5.47
CA HIS A 110 -9.25 11.91 6.68
C HIS A 110 -8.12 10.84 6.66
N HIS A 111 -8.34 9.76 5.92
CA HIS A 111 -7.46 8.60 5.84
C HIS A 111 -6.71 8.49 4.52
N ILE A 112 -6.17 9.58 4.02
CA ILE A 112 -5.25 9.56 2.86
C ILE A 112 -3.81 9.28 3.34
N LEU A 113 -3.09 8.49 2.56
CA LEU A 113 -1.65 8.20 2.66
C LEU A 113 -0.99 8.52 1.32
N THR A 114 0.22 9.09 1.36
CA THR A 114 1.00 9.35 0.14
C THR A 114 2.16 8.37 0.03
N ILE A 115 2.43 7.88 -1.18
CA ILE A 115 3.58 6.99 -1.44
C ILE A 115 4.91 7.62 -0.97
N PRO A 116 5.19 8.92 -1.20
CA PRO A 116 6.38 9.56 -0.67
C PRO A 116 6.51 9.47 0.85
N ASP A 117 5.44 9.71 1.61
CA ASP A 117 5.48 9.62 3.08
C ASP A 117 5.82 8.19 3.55
N LEU A 118 5.28 7.18 2.87
CA LEU A 118 5.57 5.77 3.17
C LEU A 118 7.05 5.45 2.93
N LEU A 119 7.62 5.91 1.82
CA LEU A 119 9.04 5.73 1.49
C LEU A 119 9.95 6.49 2.47
N THR A 120 9.60 7.73 2.82
CA THR A 120 10.32 8.55 3.80
C THR A 120 10.43 7.84 5.15
N GLU A 121 9.36 7.21 5.63
CA GLU A 121 9.41 6.45 6.87
C GLU A 121 10.41 5.28 6.79
N ILE A 122 10.44 4.54 5.68
CA ILE A 122 11.41 3.44 5.51
C ILE A 122 12.85 3.99 5.48
N ILE A 123 13.08 5.13 4.81
CA ILE A 123 14.40 5.81 4.77
C ILE A 123 14.86 6.16 6.18
N GLU A 124 13.99 6.77 7.00
CA GLU A 124 14.30 7.13 8.38
C GLU A 124 14.69 5.90 9.22
N HIS A 125 13.93 4.81 9.08
CA HIS A 125 14.22 3.56 9.79
C HIS A 125 15.55 2.94 9.34
N ARG A 126 15.82 2.87 8.03
CA ARG A 126 17.13 2.41 7.51
C ARG A 126 18.28 3.23 8.05
N ALA A 127 18.13 4.56 8.09
CA ALA A 127 19.14 5.46 8.67
C ALA A 127 19.33 5.24 10.18
N SER A 128 18.24 5.03 10.92
CA SER A 128 18.29 4.70 12.35
C SER A 128 19.04 3.39 12.62
N TYR A 129 18.77 2.35 11.83
CA TYR A 129 19.45 1.05 11.96
C TYR A 129 20.93 1.16 11.60
N ALA A 130 21.29 1.91 10.56
CA ALA A 130 22.68 2.18 10.22
C ALA A 130 23.43 2.89 11.37
N LYS A 131 22.81 3.90 11.99
CA LYS A 131 23.36 4.58 13.18
C LYS A 131 23.54 3.63 14.36
N ALA A 132 22.59 2.71 14.58
CA ALA A 132 22.68 1.72 15.66
C ALA A 132 23.86 0.74 15.45
N VAL A 133 24.09 0.31 14.20
CA VAL A 133 25.27 -0.51 13.85
C VAL A 133 26.57 0.25 14.14
N GLU A 134 26.69 1.51 13.72
CA GLU A 134 27.92 2.27 13.92
C GLU A 134 28.17 2.57 15.40
N ARG A 135 27.11 2.85 16.17
CA ARG A 135 27.20 2.96 17.64
C ARG A 135 27.71 1.67 18.26
N HIS A 136 27.14 0.53 17.87
CA HIS A 136 27.56 -0.77 18.40
C HIS A 136 29.01 -1.09 18.03
N ARG A 137 29.41 -0.80 16.78
CA ARG A 137 30.78 -0.93 16.28
C ARG A 137 31.77 -0.11 17.11
N THR A 138 31.43 1.14 17.40
CA THR A 138 32.26 2.04 18.23
C THR A 138 32.40 1.54 19.66
N VAL A 139 31.29 1.14 20.30
CA VAL A 139 31.27 0.67 21.69
C VAL A 139 32.05 -0.64 21.85
N THR A 140 31.89 -1.57 20.93
CA THR A 140 32.54 -2.89 21.01
C THR A 140 33.93 -2.93 20.36
N LYS A 141 34.34 -1.85 19.68
CA LYS A 141 35.57 -1.78 18.86
C LYS A 141 35.66 -2.91 17.82
N SER A 142 34.51 -3.42 17.38
CA SER A 142 34.44 -4.54 16.44
C SER A 142 34.60 -4.06 14.99
N LYS A 143 35.03 -4.95 14.10
CA LYS A 143 35.11 -4.70 12.65
C LYS A 143 33.82 -5.16 11.94
N LEU A 144 32.67 -4.71 12.44
CA LEU A 144 31.39 -5.07 11.83
C LEU A 144 31.22 -4.41 10.46
N ALA A 145 30.73 -5.18 9.50
CA ALA A 145 30.35 -4.65 8.20
C ALA A 145 29.10 -3.75 8.31
N PRO A 146 28.99 -2.70 7.47
CA PRO A 146 27.78 -1.90 7.35
C PRO A 146 26.52 -2.74 7.06
N LEU A 147 25.34 -2.16 7.27
CA LEU A 147 24.10 -2.78 6.78
C LEU A 147 24.10 -2.74 5.25
N ALA A 148 23.87 -3.91 4.65
CA ALA A 148 23.59 -4.05 3.23
C ALA A 148 22.10 -4.38 3.09
N TRP A 149 21.42 -3.64 2.23
CA TRP A 149 20.00 -3.83 1.95
C TRP A 149 19.85 -4.73 0.74
N ALA A 150 18.92 -5.69 0.79
CA ALA A 150 18.65 -6.55 -0.35
C ALA A 150 18.13 -5.75 -1.54
N THR A 151 17.27 -4.78 -1.25
CA THR A 151 16.69 -3.86 -2.22
C THR A 151 17.09 -2.43 -1.87
N GLU A 152 17.67 -1.72 -2.83
CA GLU A 152 17.99 -0.29 -2.71
C GLU A 152 16.72 0.55 -2.63
N MET A 153 16.81 1.72 -2.01
CA MET A 153 15.69 2.65 -1.97
C MET A 153 15.45 3.16 -3.40
N PRO A 154 14.25 2.96 -3.98
CA PRO A 154 13.97 3.50 -5.30
C PRO A 154 13.88 5.02 -5.23
N ASP A 155 14.33 5.69 -6.29
CA ASP A 155 14.00 7.09 -6.52
C ASP A 155 12.48 7.20 -6.77
N PRO A 156 11.74 8.04 -6.02
CA PRO A 156 10.30 8.22 -6.22
C PRO A 156 9.91 8.54 -7.67
N GLU A 157 10.70 9.36 -8.39
CA GLU A 157 10.40 9.72 -9.78
C GLU A 157 10.55 8.51 -10.70
N VAL A 158 11.59 7.70 -10.48
CA VAL A 158 11.81 6.45 -11.24
C VAL A 158 10.71 5.45 -10.96
N LEU A 159 10.26 5.35 -9.70
CA LEU A 159 9.18 4.44 -9.33
C LEU A 159 7.85 4.86 -9.98
N MET A 160 7.56 6.16 -10.01
CA MET A 160 6.41 6.73 -10.72
C MET A 160 6.46 6.45 -12.23
N GLN A 161 7.62 6.65 -12.86
CA GLN A 161 7.81 6.36 -14.29
C GLN A 161 7.64 4.86 -14.59
N ARG A 162 8.19 3.97 -13.75
CA ARG A 162 8.04 2.51 -13.91
C ARG A 162 6.58 2.10 -13.80
N ALA A 163 5.85 2.66 -12.83
CA ALA A 163 4.43 2.42 -12.67
C ALA A 163 3.67 2.75 -13.97
N GLY A 164 4.01 3.84 -14.66
CA GLY A 164 3.40 4.23 -15.94
C GLY A 164 3.70 3.32 -17.14
N THR A 165 4.66 2.39 -17.06
CA THR A 165 5.07 1.54 -18.19
C THR A 165 4.59 0.08 -18.08
N GLN A 166 4.05 -0.32 -16.92
CA GLN A 166 3.83 -1.72 -16.58
C GLN A 166 2.38 -1.98 -16.18
N SER A 167 1.49 -2.17 -17.15
CA SER A 167 0.37 -3.10 -16.94
C SER A 167 -0.31 -3.48 -18.25
N ALA A 168 -0.32 -4.77 -18.57
CA ALA A 168 -1.32 -5.32 -19.48
C ALA A 168 -2.67 -5.27 -18.76
N ALA A 169 -3.44 -4.21 -18.99
CA ALA A 169 -4.76 -4.03 -18.39
C ALA A 169 -5.82 -3.93 -19.49
N ALA A 170 -7.08 -4.18 -19.12
CA ALA A 170 -8.20 -4.08 -20.05
C ALA A 170 -8.42 -2.64 -20.55
N SER A 171 -8.01 -1.62 -19.77
CA SER A 171 -8.14 -0.21 -20.14
C SER A 171 -7.05 0.68 -19.51
N PRO A 172 -6.82 1.90 -20.05
CA PRO A 172 -5.84 2.83 -19.50
C PRO A 172 -6.07 3.20 -18.02
N VAL A 173 -7.33 3.44 -17.62
CA VAL A 173 -7.64 3.78 -16.22
C VAL A 173 -7.35 2.60 -15.26
N ALA A 174 -7.62 1.37 -15.70
CA ALA A 174 -7.26 0.17 -14.95
C ALA A 174 -5.74 -0.02 -14.88
N ALA A 175 -5.00 0.29 -15.94
CA ALA A 175 -3.54 0.24 -15.93
C ALA A 175 -2.97 1.22 -14.89
N ALA A 176 -3.52 2.43 -14.78
CA ALA A 176 -3.11 3.40 -13.77
C ALA A 176 -3.38 2.90 -12.33
N ALA A 177 -4.53 2.27 -12.07
CA ALA A 177 -4.83 1.71 -10.75
C ALA A 177 -3.91 0.52 -10.40
N LEU A 178 -3.62 -0.35 -11.37
CA LEU A 178 -2.70 -1.49 -11.21
C LEU A 178 -1.26 -1.03 -11.00
N ALA A 179 -0.84 0.04 -11.68
CA ALA A 179 0.45 0.68 -11.48
C ALA A 179 0.63 1.14 -10.03
N LEU A 180 -0.35 1.88 -9.48
CA LEU A 180 -0.35 2.28 -8.07
C LEU A 180 -0.38 1.07 -7.12
N THR A 181 -1.16 0.03 -7.45
CA THR A 181 -1.20 -1.22 -6.67
C THR A 181 0.19 -1.85 -6.56
N SER A 182 0.91 -1.96 -7.68
CA SER A 182 2.27 -2.49 -7.72
C SER A 182 3.24 -1.66 -6.87
N VAL A 183 3.10 -0.33 -6.87
CA VAL A 183 3.93 0.57 -6.07
C VAL A 183 3.68 0.38 -4.58
N VAL A 184 2.43 0.24 -4.14
CA VAL A 184 2.11 -0.04 -2.73
C VAL A 184 2.70 -1.38 -2.29
N ALA A 185 2.54 -2.43 -3.11
CA ALA A 185 3.11 -3.74 -2.83
C ALA A 185 4.65 -3.72 -2.76
N THR A 186 5.30 -3.03 -3.70
CA THR A 186 6.75 -2.85 -3.71
C THR A 186 7.23 -2.10 -2.46
N THR A 187 6.49 -1.08 -2.03
CA THR A 187 6.82 -0.29 -0.83
C THR A 187 6.70 -1.15 0.44
N ALA A 188 5.65 -1.98 0.55
CA ALA A 188 5.51 -2.93 1.64
C ALA A 188 6.65 -3.97 1.63
N GLN A 189 7.02 -4.51 0.46
CA GLN A 189 8.14 -5.44 0.33
C GLN A 189 9.47 -4.80 0.75
N LEU A 190 9.70 -3.53 0.41
CA LEU A 190 10.90 -2.79 0.80
C LEU A 190 11.04 -2.69 2.33
N TRP A 191 9.91 -2.56 3.04
CA TRP A 191 9.89 -2.62 4.49
C TRP A 191 10.23 -4.03 5.01
N GLN A 192 9.66 -5.09 4.43
CA GLN A 192 9.99 -6.47 4.81
C GLN A 192 11.48 -6.76 4.68
N ASP A 193 12.10 -6.35 3.57
CA ASP A 193 13.54 -6.48 3.35
C ASP A 193 14.36 -5.72 4.40
N THR A 194 13.85 -4.53 4.80
CA THR A 194 14.49 -3.68 5.82
C THR A 194 14.47 -4.35 7.19
N GLU A 195 13.32 -4.87 7.61
CA GLU A 195 13.17 -5.58 8.89
C GLU A 195 13.92 -6.91 8.89
N GLN A 196 13.96 -7.63 7.78
CA GLN A 196 14.74 -8.86 7.65
C GLN A 196 16.25 -8.59 7.81
N ALA A 197 16.77 -7.54 7.16
CA ALA A 197 18.17 -7.13 7.29
C ALA A 197 18.53 -6.73 8.73
N ARG A 198 17.61 -6.03 9.42
CA ARG A 198 17.75 -5.70 10.85
C ARG A 198 17.77 -6.94 11.73
N TYR A 199 16.75 -7.79 11.62
CA TYR A 199 16.48 -8.87 12.60
C TYR A 199 17.49 -10.02 12.54
N ARG A 200 18.16 -10.20 11.39
CA ARG A 200 19.30 -11.13 11.22
C ARG A 200 20.48 -10.78 12.14
N ARG A 201 20.59 -9.54 12.65
CA ARG A 201 21.67 -9.09 13.55
C ARG A 201 21.17 -9.02 14.99
N THR A 202 21.66 -9.94 15.83
CA THR A 202 21.20 -10.07 17.23
C THR A 202 21.25 -8.76 18.03
N TYR A 203 22.30 -7.96 17.84
CA TYR A 203 22.47 -6.67 18.56
C TYR A 203 21.49 -5.56 18.12
N LEU A 204 20.75 -5.74 17.02
CA LEU A 204 19.69 -4.82 16.58
C LEU A 204 18.30 -5.28 17.00
N ARG A 205 18.16 -6.47 17.60
CA ARG A 205 16.86 -6.98 18.07
C ARG A 205 16.32 -6.17 19.26
N SER A 206 17.20 -5.55 20.04
CA SER A 206 16.83 -4.63 21.12
C SER A 206 16.08 -3.38 20.64
N LEU A 207 16.08 -3.10 19.33
CA LEU A 207 15.31 -1.98 18.76
C LEU A 207 13.81 -2.28 18.62
N GLY A 208 13.37 -3.52 18.92
CA GLY A 208 11.97 -3.92 18.94
C GLY A 208 11.68 -5.16 18.10
N GLU A 209 10.46 -5.67 18.26
CA GLU A 209 9.96 -6.82 17.49
C GLU A 209 9.71 -6.46 16.02
N PRO A 210 9.95 -7.39 15.08
CA PRO A 210 9.63 -7.19 13.67
C PRO A 210 8.17 -6.75 13.47
N GLN A 211 7.99 -5.69 12.68
CA GLN A 211 6.66 -5.19 12.33
C GLN A 211 6.32 -5.55 10.88
N PRO A 212 5.05 -5.86 10.58
CA PRO A 212 4.63 -6.17 9.21
C PRO A 212 4.58 -4.94 8.28
N LEU A 213 4.56 -3.73 8.84
CA LEU A 213 4.61 -2.47 8.12
C LEU A 213 5.36 -1.43 8.96
N PRO A 214 5.82 -0.32 8.36
CA PRO A 214 6.35 0.82 9.11
C PRO A 214 5.35 1.28 10.19
N PRO A 215 5.81 1.66 11.39
CA PRO A 215 4.93 1.95 12.53
C PRO A 215 3.87 3.04 12.27
N ARG A 216 4.23 4.15 11.62
CA ARG A 216 3.30 5.26 11.31
C ARG A 216 2.30 4.81 10.25
N TRP A 217 2.76 4.14 9.19
CA TRP A 217 1.86 3.53 8.20
C TRP A 217 0.84 2.58 8.85
N LEU A 218 1.29 1.64 9.69
CA LEU A 218 0.42 0.69 10.38
C LEU A 218 -0.58 1.38 11.32
N ALA A 219 -0.13 2.42 12.05
CA ALA A 219 -0.99 3.19 12.92
C ALA A 219 -2.11 3.89 12.14
N ARG A 220 -1.82 4.43 10.95
CA ARG A 220 -2.82 5.06 10.08
C ARG A 220 -3.85 4.05 9.57
N LEU A 221 -3.42 2.86 9.14
CA LEU A 221 -4.33 1.79 8.74
C LEU A 221 -5.26 1.35 9.87
N ARG A 222 -4.75 1.28 11.10
CA ARG A 222 -5.56 0.94 12.28
C ARG A 222 -6.53 2.07 12.66
N ALA A 223 -6.10 3.32 12.54
CA ALA A 223 -6.95 4.47 12.78
C ALA A 223 -8.15 4.52 11.81
N ALA A 224 -7.95 4.12 10.54
CA ALA A 224 -9.04 4.01 9.57
C ALA A 224 -10.15 3.06 10.04
N VAL A 225 -9.80 1.94 10.65
CA VAL A 225 -10.78 0.99 11.24
C VAL A 225 -11.47 1.56 12.48
N GLY A 226 -10.75 2.32 13.31
CA GLY A 226 -11.30 2.91 14.53
C GLY A 226 -12.30 4.05 14.28
N SER A 227 -12.22 4.74 13.14
CA SER A 227 -13.08 5.90 12.85
C SER A 227 -14.55 5.57 12.62
N ALA A 228 -14.90 4.36 12.17
CA ALA A 228 -16.30 3.97 11.97
C ALA A 228 -17.07 3.71 13.27
N ALA A 229 -16.39 3.53 14.40
CA ALA A 229 -17.02 3.23 15.67
C ALA A 229 -17.71 4.43 16.37
N VAL A 230 -17.67 5.63 15.77
CA VAL A 230 -18.09 6.89 16.43
C VAL A 230 -19.30 7.57 15.76
N ALA A 231 -20.01 6.90 14.85
CA ALA A 231 -21.31 7.40 14.37
C ALA A 231 -22.47 6.73 15.14
N PRO A 232 -23.05 7.37 16.18
CA PRO A 232 -24.33 6.93 16.73
C PRO A 232 -25.44 7.23 15.72
N VAL A 233 -26.34 6.26 15.54
CA VAL A 233 -27.65 6.43 14.89
C VAL A 233 -28.52 7.37 15.73
#